data_AF-K2MKJ9-F1
#
_entry.id   AF-K2MKJ9-F1
#
_cell.length_a   1.000
_cell.length_b   1.000
_cell.length_c   1.000
_cell.angle_alpha   90.00
_cell.angle_beta   90.00
_cell.angle_gamma   90.00
#
_symmetry.space_group_name_H-M   'P 1'
#
loop_
_entity.id
_entity.type
_entity.pdbx_description
1 polymer ?
#
loop_
_entity_poly.entity_id
_entity_poly.type
_entity_poly.pdbx_seq_one_letter_code
_entity_poly.pdbx_strand_id
1 'polypeptide(L)'
;MDDEARRTRRNLQRSTCWRFPGVATRANDFTGAMLVLYVLGRHPSHGYDYSAALLEEAAQWNDVVALPMNEGRLTTNKTIGDYGLWGDEADVGIARKTYMWFDLAHRLFPTARYITKGDDDIFLRVPLFVAYLRLLPRRGIYMGYHLGTIQFWKMGLPGSAFMSGWCYTLSRDVAEALVSYKPLRRLAYLPYSKERDEEFALLRFHSEDVMVAWVLEKEVKYQPMVYVKVLPFISM
;
A
#
# COMPACT_ATOMS: atom_id res chain seq x y z
N MET A 1 7.59 3.47 -7.82
CA MET A 1 7.90 3.01 -9.19
C MET A 1 9.42 3.02 -9.37
N ASP A 2 9.92 2.35 -10.43
CA ASP A 2 11.35 2.34 -10.77
C ASP A 2 11.70 3.49 -11.72
N ASP A 3 11.80 4.68 -11.14
CA ASP A 3 12.22 5.90 -11.81
C ASP A 3 13.08 6.74 -10.85
N GLU A 4 13.82 7.70 -11.42
CA GLU A 4 14.77 8.53 -10.67
C GLU A 4 14.10 9.37 -9.57
N ALA A 5 12.95 9.99 -9.87
CA ALA A 5 12.26 10.83 -8.91
C ALA A 5 11.79 10.01 -7.69
N ARG A 6 11.24 8.82 -7.91
CA ARG A 6 10.83 7.91 -6.82
C ARG A 6 12.03 7.36 -6.08
N ARG A 7 13.15 7.06 -6.75
CA ARG A 7 14.41 6.65 -6.08
C ARG A 7 14.94 7.74 -5.15
N THR A 8 14.93 9.00 -5.61
CA THR A 8 15.31 10.15 -4.79
C THR A 8 14.46 10.25 -3.53
N ARG A 9 13.14 10.03 -3.61
CA ARG A 9 12.26 10.02 -2.43
C ARG A 9 12.56 8.90 -1.45
N ARG A 10 12.80 7.69 -1.93
CA ARG A 10 13.22 6.57 -1.07
C ARG A 10 14.51 6.92 -0.33
N ASN A 11 15.49 7.51 -1.02
CA ASN A 11 16.72 7.98 -0.40
C ASN A 11 16.47 9.08 0.64
N LEU A 12 15.57 10.03 0.36
CA LEU A 12 15.17 11.06 1.33
C LEU A 12 14.56 10.44 2.58
N GLN A 13 13.62 9.51 2.45
CA GLN A 13 13.02 8.82 3.59
C GLN A 13 14.07 8.02 4.40
N ARG A 14 14.98 7.28 3.74
CA ARG A 14 16.13 6.59 4.38
C ARG A 14 17.02 7.55 5.16
N SER A 15 17.26 8.74 4.61
CA SER A 15 18.09 9.78 5.25
C SER A 15 17.36 10.59 6.33
N THR A 16 16.04 10.43 6.48
CA THR A 16 15.21 11.24 7.38
C THR A 16 14.37 10.38 8.33
N CYS A 17 13.10 10.11 8.01
CA CYS A 17 12.14 9.45 8.91
C CYS A 17 12.55 8.03 9.30
N TRP A 18 13.37 7.34 8.51
CA TRP A 18 13.88 5.99 8.83
C TRP A 18 15.14 5.97 9.69
N ARG A 19 15.72 7.12 10.03
CA ARG A 19 16.90 7.19 10.93
C ARG A 19 16.56 6.99 12.42
N PHE A 20 15.28 6.88 12.76
CA PHE A 20 14.89 6.61 14.13
C PHE A 20 15.43 5.23 14.57
N PRO A 21 16.09 5.10 15.76
CA PRO A 21 16.71 3.84 16.18
C PRO A 21 15.79 2.63 16.26
N GLY A 22 14.47 2.84 16.38
CA GLY A 22 13.49 1.75 16.37
C GLY A 22 13.12 1.21 14.98
N VAL A 23 13.69 1.74 13.90
CA VAL A 23 13.51 1.23 12.53
C VAL A 23 14.57 0.19 12.23
N ALA A 24 14.15 -1.00 11.83
CA ALA A 24 15.01 -2.08 11.38
C ALA A 24 15.52 -1.75 9.97
N THR A 25 16.84 -1.65 9.84
CA THR A 25 17.55 -1.30 8.60
C THR A 25 18.81 -2.16 8.46
N ARG A 26 19.45 -2.14 7.29
CA ARG A 26 20.76 -2.77 7.11
C ARG A 26 21.82 -2.27 8.11
N ALA A 27 21.76 -1.00 8.51
CA ALA A 27 22.77 -0.39 9.40
C ALA A 27 22.70 -0.88 10.85
N ASN A 28 21.60 -1.51 11.26
CA ASN A 28 21.42 -2.09 12.60
C ASN A 28 21.00 -3.57 12.55
N ASP A 29 21.46 -4.28 11.51
CA ASP A 29 21.21 -5.72 11.31
C ASP A 29 19.72 -6.08 11.35
N PHE A 30 18.87 -5.20 10.81
CA PHE A 30 17.42 -5.33 10.81
C PHE A 30 16.80 -5.50 12.21
N THR A 31 17.43 -4.91 13.23
CA THR A 31 16.92 -4.90 14.59
C THR A 31 16.06 -3.65 14.82
N GLY A 32 14.81 -3.84 15.22
CA GLY A 32 13.91 -2.71 15.47
C GLY A 32 12.47 -3.13 15.75
N ALA A 33 11.65 -2.15 16.13
CA ALA A 33 10.21 -2.34 16.34
C ALA A 33 9.40 -2.20 15.04
N MET A 34 10.00 -1.67 13.97
CA MET A 34 9.35 -1.42 12.69
C MET A 34 10.32 -1.73 11.55
N LEU A 35 9.91 -2.58 10.61
CA LEU A 35 10.61 -2.85 9.36
C LEU A 35 9.96 -2.03 8.24
N VAL A 36 10.77 -1.39 7.40
CA VAL A 36 10.30 -0.67 6.21
C VAL A 36 10.81 -1.37 4.97
N LEU A 37 9.91 -1.59 4.01
CA LEU A 37 10.22 -2.20 2.72
C LEU A 37 9.61 -1.36 1.60
N TYR A 38 10.39 -1.13 0.56
CA TYR A 38 9.95 -0.48 -0.67
C TYR A 38 9.45 -1.53 -1.65
N VAL A 39 8.16 -1.48 -1.97
CA VAL A 39 7.50 -2.49 -2.81
C VAL A 39 7.35 -1.98 -4.23
N LEU A 40 7.92 -2.69 -5.20
CA LEU A 40 7.94 -2.29 -6.62
C LEU A 40 7.42 -3.40 -7.53
N GLY A 41 6.69 -3.01 -8.58
CA GLY A 41 6.47 -3.85 -9.76
C GLY A 41 7.46 -3.52 -10.88
N ARG A 42 7.44 -4.32 -11.95
CA ARG A 42 8.24 -4.08 -13.16
C ARG A 42 7.67 -2.90 -13.94
N HIS A 43 8.49 -1.89 -14.21
CA HIS A 43 8.02 -0.62 -14.77
C HIS A 43 8.02 -0.63 -16.31
N PRO A 44 6.98 -0.07 -16.99
CA PRO A 44 6.89 -0.10 -18.45
C PRO A 44 8.02 0.65 -19.17
N SER A 45 8.64 1.66 -18.55
CA SER A 45 9.75 2.41 -19.18
C SER A 45 10.99 1.55 -19.42
N HIS A 46 11.11 0.43 -18.70
CA HIS A 46 12.24 -0.49 -18.79
C HIS A 46 11.84 -1.80 -19.49
N GLY A 47 10.80 -1.77 -20.34
CA GLY A 47 10.30 -2.96 -21.02
C GLY A 47 9.70 -4.02 -20.09
N TYR A 48 9.34 -3.63 -18.86
CA TYR A 48 8.99 -4.54 -17.77
C TYR A 48 10.15 -5.42 -17.28
N ASP A 49 11.39 -4.98 -17.44
CA ASP A 49 12.56 -5.50 -16.73
C ASP A 49 12.92 -4.61 -15.54
N TYR A 50 13.84 -5.08 -14.70
CA TYR A 50 14.42 -4.28 -13.60
C TYR A 50 15.59 -3.45 -14.11
N SER A 51 15.59 -2.15 -13.85
CA SER A 51 16.72 -1.30 -14.23
C SER A 51 17.99 -1.66 -13.44
N ALA A 52 19.16 -1.44 -14.03
CA ALA A 52 20.44 -1.64 -13.33
C ALA A 52 20.52 -0.88 -12.00
N ALA A 53 19.97 0.33 -11.97
CA ALA A 53 19.98 1.15 -10.77
C ALA A 53 18.98 0.68 -9.69
N LEU A 54 17.89 0.00 -10.04
CA LEU A 54 17.05 -0.69 -9.06
C LEU A 54 17.77 -1.91 -8.46
N LEU A 55 18.49 -2.66 -9.29
CA LEU A 55 19.28 -3.81 -8.82
C LEU A 55 20.39 -3.36 -7.87
N GLU A 56 21.09 -2.26 -8.20
CA GLU A 56 22.08 -1.63 -7.33
C GLU A 56 21.45 -1.16 -6.01
N GLU A 57 20.32 -0.44 -6.08
CA GLU A 57 19.59 0.01 -4.88
C GLU A 57 19.20 -1.16 -3.98
N ALA A 58 18.66 -2.24 -4.56
CA ALA A 58 18.26 -3.43 -3.81
C ALA A 58 19.46 -4.10 -3.11
N ALA A 59 20.61 -4.21 -3.80
CA ALA A 59 21.85 -4.76 -3.26
C ALA A 59 22.50 -3.85 -2.20
N GLN A 60 22.31 -2.53 -2.32
CA GLN A 60 22.84 -1.55 -1.38
C GLN A 60 22.03 -1.50 -0.08
N TRP A 61 20.70 -1.54 -0.16
CA TRP A 61 19.85 -1.24 1.01
C TRP A 61 19.19 -2.47 1.63
N ASN A 62 19.03 -3.56 0.88
CA ASN A 62 18.34 -4.78 1.32
C ASN A 62 16.91 -4.53 1.84
N ASP A 63 16.28 -3.44 1.41
CA ASP A 63 14.93 -3.01 1.82
C ASP A 63 13.96 -2.93 0.63
N VAL A 64 14.34 -3.46 -0.54
CA VAL A 64 13.52 -3.47 -1.75
C VAL A 64 12.87 -4.83 -1.97
N VAL A 65 11.56 -4.84 -2.17
CA VAL A 65 10.76 -6.01 -2.53
C VAL A 65 10.22 -5.83 -3.94
N ALA A 66 10.68 -6.69 -4.85
CA ALA A 66 10.16 -6.76 -6.21
C ALA A 66 9.03 -7.78 -6.28
N LEU A 67 7.81 -7.31 -6.56
CA LEU A 67 6.65 -8.17 -6.76
C LEU A 67 6.64 -8.74 -8.17
N PRO A 68 6.10 -9.97 -8.37
CA PRO A 68 6.01 -10.62 -9.68
C PRO A 68 4.86 -10.05 -10.51
N MET A 69 4.85 -8.73 -10.72
CA MET A 69 3.82 -8.01 -11.46
C MET A 69 4.41 -6.91 -12.34
N ASN A 70 3.63 -6.48 -13.32
CA ASN A 70 3.93 -5.30 -14.13
C ASN A 70 3.13 -4.11 -13.58
N GLU A 71 3.78 -2.96 -13.46
CA GLU A 71 3.11 -1.69 -13.21
C GLU A 71 2.22 -1.33 -14.40
N GLY A 72 1.10 -0.66 -14.12
CA GLY A 72 0.22 -0.15 -15.17
C GLY A 72 0.81 1.06 -15.89
N ARG A 73 0.39 1.30 -17.13
CA ARG A 73 0.80 2.49 -17.87
C ARG A 73 0.03 3.72 -17.37
N LEU A 74 0.76 4.80 -17.14
CA LEU A 74 0.15 6.11 -16.87
C LEU A 74 -0.48 6.63 -18.17
N THR A 75 -1.73 7.06 -18.11
CA THR A 75 -2.45 7.61 -19.29
C THR A 75 -3.04 8.99 -19.03
N THR A 76 -2.81 9.57 -17.86
CA THR A 76 -3.24 10.93 -17.51
C THR A 76 -2.04 11.84 -17.31
N ASN A 77 -2.28 13.16 -17.42
CA ASN A 77 -1.25 14.19 -17.15
C ASN A 77 -1.14 14.51 -15.66
N LYS A 78 -1.64 13.63 -14.78
CA LYS A 78 -1.58 13.82 -13.34
C LYS A 78 -0.11 13.95 -12.92
N THR A 79 0.20 14.94 -12.09
CA THR A 79 1.54 15.09 -11.54
C THR A 79 1.60 14.56 -10.11
N ILE A 80 2.82 14.36 -9.61
CA ILE A 80 2.98 13.77 -8.28
C ILE A 80 2.59 14.78 -7.21
N GLY A 81 1.71 14.38 -6.29
CA GLY A 81 1.12 15.27 -5.28
C GLY A 81 -0.28 15.75 -5.64
N ASP A 82 -0.73 15.55 -6.88
CA ASP A 82 -2.08 15.92 -7.31
C ASP A 82 -3.14 14.91 -6.85
N TYR A 83 -4.38 15.38 -6.74
CA TYR A 83 -5.58 14.54 -6.61
C TYR A 83 -6.03 14.01 -7.99
N GLY A 84 -6.71 12.86 -8.00
CA GLY A 84 -7.30 12.26 -9.22
C GLY A 84 -6.68 10.92 -9.62
N LEU A 85 -7.03 10.43 -10.81
CA LEU A 85 -6.67 9.09 -11.31
C LEU A 85 -5.39 9.13 -12.17
N TRP A 86 -4.60 8.06 -12.12
CA TRP A 86 -3.40 7.90 -12.95
C TRP A 86 -3.70 7.25 -14.32
N GLY A 87 -4.91 6.72 -14.47
CA GLY A 87 -5.37 5.95 -15.62
C GLY A 87 -5.68 4.52 -15.22
N ASP A 88 -6.62 3.88 -15.92
CA ASP A 88 -7.20 2.62 -15.45
C ASP A 88 -6.18 1.50 -15.24
N GLU A 89 -5.21 1.35 -16.14
CA GLU A 89 -4.14 0.36 -15.98
C GLU A 89 -3.27 0.65 -14.75
N ALA A 90 -2.87 1.92 -14.57
CA ALA A 90 -2.04 2.35 -13.45
C ALA A 90 -2.77 2.15 -12.13
N ASP A 91 -4.03 2.56 -12.04
CA ASP A 91 -4.83 2.45 -10.83
C ASP A 91 -5.10 0.98 -10.46
N VAL A 92 -5.39 0.12 -11.45
CA VAL A 92 -5.46 -1.35 -11.25
C VAL A 92 -4.12 -1.92 -10.83
N GLY A 93 -3.02 -1.41 -11.38
CA GLY A 93 -1.66 -1.77 -10.97
C GLY A 93 -1.39 -1.45 -9.50
N ILE A 94 -1.82 -0.30 -9.01
CA ILE A 94 -1.67 0.10 -7.60
C ILE A 94 -2.51 -0.80 -6.69
N ALA A 95 -3.76 -1.07 -7.04
CA ALA A 95 -4.62 -1.99 -6.28
C ALA A 95 -4.05 -3.41 -6.21
N ARG A 96 -3.53 -3.93 -7.34
CA ARG A 96 -2.83 -5.22 -7.40
C ARG A 96 -1.62 -5.25 -6.48
N LYS A 97 -0.78 -4.21 -6.53
CA LYS A 97 0.40 -4.08 -5.69
C LYS A 97 0.05 -4.07 -4.21
N THR A 98 -1.00 -3.35 -3.84
CA THR A 98 -1.52 -3.30 -2.47
C THR A 98 -1.95 -4.68 -1.98
N TYR A 99 -2.75 -5.42 -2.77
CA TYR A 99 -3.11 -6.79 -2.43
C TYR A 99 -1.88 -7.68 -2.23
N MET A 100 -0.95 -7.67 -3.21
CA MET A 100 0.25 -8.51 -3.18
C MET A 100 1.19 -8.16 -2.02
N TRP A 101 1.26 -6.88 -1.63
CA TRP A 101 1.99 -6.44 -0.44
C TRP A 101 1.42 -7.07 0.83
N PHE A 102 0.10 -6.96 1.05
CA PHE A 102 -0.52 -7.57 2.23
C PHE A 102 -0.40 -9.09 2.23
N ASP A 103 -0.55 -9.75 1.07
CA ASP A 103 -0.41 -11.21 0.95
C ASP A 103 1.02 -11.66 1.29
N LEU A 104 2.03 -10.97 0.73
CA LEU A 104 3.43 -11.25 1.01
C LEU A 104 3.78 -10.99 2.48
N ALA A 105 3.44 -9.80 3.00
CA ALA A 105 3.78 -9.39 4.35
C ALA A 105 3.13 -10.29 5.40
N HIS A 106 1.87 -10.70 5.18
CA HIS A 106 1.20 -11.65 6.04
C HIS A 106 1.96 -12.99 6.08
N ARG A 107 2.44 -13.51 4.94
CA ARG A 107 3.15 -14.79 4.87
C ARG A 107 4.58 -14.74 5.42
N LEU A 108 5.33 -13.68 5.11
CA LEU A 108 6.76 -13.58 5.46
C LEU A 108 7.02 -13.10 6.89
N PHE A 109 6.12 -12.33 7.47
CA PHE A 109 6.30 -11.74 8.80
C PHE A 109 5.25 -12.28 9.79
N PRO A 110 5.34 -13.55 10.23
CA PRO A 110 4.33 -14.18 11.07
C PRO A 110 4.19 -13.53 12.45
N THR A 111 5.24 -12.84 12.92
CA THR A 111 5.26 -12.15 14.22
C THR A 111 4.85 -10.67 14.14
N ALA A 112 4.71 -10.11 12.93
CA ALA A 112 4.26 -8.73 12.76
C ALA A 112 2.79 -8.60 13.17
N ARG A 113 2.51 -7.74 14.15
CA ARG A 113 1.14 -7.53 14.68
C ARG A 113 0.30 -6.61 13.81
N TYR A 114 0.97 -5.73 13.07
CA TYR A 114 0.37 -4.73 12.20
C TYR A 114 1.13 -4.71 10.88
N ILE A 115 0.41 -4.50 9.79
CA ILE A 115 0.96 -4.35 8.44
C ILE A 115 0.47 -3.02 7.90
N THR A 116 1.40 -2.20 7.42
CA THR A 116 1.14 -0.82 7.01
C THR A 116 1.41 -0.67 5.51
N LYS A 117 0.55 0.06 4.82
CA LYS A 117 0.83 0.63 3.49
C LYS A 117 1.13 2.11 3.68
N GLY A 118 2.12 2.62 2.93
CA GLY A 118 2.41 4.05 2.87
C GLY A 118 3.03 4.44 1.54
N ASP A 119 2.82 5.69 1.12
CA ASP A 119 3.39 6.23 -0.11
C ASP A 119 4.82 6.76 0.11
N ASP A 120 5.57 6.94 -0.99
CA ASP A 120 6.97 7.42 -0.91
C ASP A 120 7.09 8.95 -0.80
N ASP A 121 5.99 9.69 -0.85
CA ASP A 121 5.90 11.14 -0.60
C ASP A 121 5.38 11.50 0.80
N ILE A 122 5.36 10.54 1.74
CA ILE A 122 5.03 10.85 3.14
C ILE A 122 6.27 11.09 3.99
N PHE A 123 6.10 11.91 5.02
CA PHE A 123 6.96 11.93 6.20
C PHE A 123 6.25 11.27 7.40
N LEU A 124 6.81 10.19 7.94
CA LEU A 124 6.24 9.48 9.08
C LEU A 124 6.98 9.83 10.38
N ARG A 125 6.26 10.31 11.40
CA ARG A 125 6.78 10.50 12.76
C ARG A 125 6.91 9.16 13.48
N VAL A 126 7.95 8.38 13.16
CA VAL A 126 8.11 6.98 13.61
C VAL A 126 7.97 6.76 15.12
N PRO A 127 8.59 7.55 16.02
CA PRO A 127 8.46 7.29 17.46
C PRO A 127 7.00 7.35 17.92
N LEU A 128 6.25 8.34 17.40
CA LEU A 128 4.85 8.53 17.72
C LEU A 128 3.98 7.43 17.10
N PHE A 129 4.25 7.08 15.84
CA PHE A 129 3.55 6.01 15.14
C PHE A 129 3.68 4.66 15.88
N VAL A 130 4.90 4.27 16.24
CA VAL A 130 5.17 3.04 17.00
C VAL A 130 4.55 3.09 18.39
N ALA A 131 4.59 4.24 19.07
CA ALA A 131 3.93 4.41 20.37
C ALA A 131 2.42 4.18 20.28
N TYR A 132 1.75 4.70 19.25
CA TYR A 132 0.32 4.44 19.03
C TYR A 132 0.04 2.96 18.80
N LEU A 133 0.77 2.29 17.90
CA LEU A 133 0.57 0.87 17.63
C LEU A 133 0.71 -0.02 18.87
N ARG A 134 1.57 0.37 19.83
CA ARG A 134 1.74 -0.36 21.11
C ARG A 134 0.52 -0.27 22.03
N LEU A 135 -0.28 0.79 21.91
CA LEU A 135 -1.48 1.02 22.71
C LEU A 135 -2.73 0.39 22.08
N LEU A 136 -2.69 0.05 20.80
CA LEU A 136 -3.83 -0.52 20.10
C LEU A 136 -4.04 -2.02 20.42
N PRO A 137 -5.30 -2.49 20.36
CA PRO A 137 -5.60 -3.92 20.29
C PRO A 137 -4.85 -4.60 19.15
N ARG A 138 -4.40 -5.84 19.37
CA ARG A 138 -3.64 -6.61 18.36
C ARG A 138 -4.51 -7.15 17.22
N ARG A 139 -5.83 -6.95 17.29
CA ARG A 139 -6.84 -7.58 16.43
C ARG A 139 -7.92 -6.58 16.03
N GLY A 140 -8.47 -6.77 14.84
CA GLY A 140 -9.56 -5.96 14.31
C GLY A 140 -9.23 -4.50 14.00
N ILE A 141 -7.96 -4.10 13.92
CA ILE A 141 -7.58 -2.70 13.71
C ILE A 141 -7.53 -2.35 12.22
N TYR A 142 -8.21 -1.25 11.89
CA TYR A 142 -7.99 -0.50 10.66
C TYR A 142 -7.70 0.97 11.05
N MET A 143 -6.44 1.39 10.97
CA MET A 143 -5.96 2.72 11.41
C MET A 143 -5.52 3.58 10.23
N GLY A 144 -5.90 4.86 10.21
CA GLY A 144 -5.44 5.81 9.19
C GLY A 144 -6.21 7.14 9.20
N TYR A 145 -5.92 8.00 8.23
CA TYR A 145 -6.66 9.25 8.04
C TYR A 145 -8.01 8.96 7.38
N HIS A 146 -9.08 9.09 8.16
CA HIS A 146 -10.41 8.63 7.76
C HIS A 146 -11.13 9.66 6.88
N LEU A 147 -11.37 9.31 5.61
CA LEU A 147 -11.95 10.22 4.62
C LEU A 147 -13.49 10.19 4.52
N GLY A 148 -14.16 9.39 5.36
CA GLY A 148 -15.61 9.26 5.31
C GLY A 148 -16.07 8.46 4.10
N THR A 149 -17.40 8.34 3.91
CA THR A 149 -17.97 7.61 2.78
C THR A 149 -17.97 8.50 1.54
N ILE A 150 -17.01 8.31 0.66
CA ILE A 150 -16.93 9.01 -0.63
C ILE A 150 -17.46 8.06 -1.71
N GLN A 151 -18.34 8.55 -2.59
CA GLN A 151 -18.83 7.76 -3.73
C GLN A 151 -17.67 7.24 -4.58
N PHE A 152 -17.80 6.01 -5.08
CA PHE A 152 -16.89 5.54 -6.11
C PHE A 152 -17.38 6.08 -7.45
N TRP A 153 -16.80 7.22 -7.83
CA TRP A 153 -17.18 7.98 -9.02
C TRP A 153 -17.16 7.13 -10.29
N LYS A 154 -16.28 6.12 -10.34
CA LYS A 154 -16.23 5.17 -11.44
C LYS A 154 -17.47 4.25 -11.40
N MET A 155 -18.30 4.35 -12.44
CA MET A 155 -19.57 3.62 -12.60
C MET A 155 -20.72 4.02 -11.64
N GLY A 156 -20.62 5.15 -10.94
CA GLY A 156 -21.69 5.61 -10.05
C GLY A 156 -22.00 4.64 -8.90
N LEU A 157 -21.00 3.86 -8.48
CA LEU A 157 -21.17 2.80 -7.49
C LEU A 157 -21.03 3.35 -6.07
N PRO A 158 -21.69 2.74 -5.07
CA PRO A 158 -21.53 3.14 -3.68
C PRO A 158 -20.07 2.99 -3.23
N GLY A 159 -19.60 3.93 -2.42
CA GLY A 159 -18.32 3.82 -1.75
C GLY A 159 -18.43 3.32 -0.32
N SER A 160 -17.29 3.32 0.37
CA SER A 160 -17.12 2.92 1.77
C SER A 160 -16.36 3.98 2.53
N ALA A 161 -16.44 3.97 3.86
CA ALA A 161 -15.54 4.78 4.67
C ALA A 161 -14.14 4.16 4.62
N PHE A 162 -13.14 4.92 4.21
CA PHE A 162 -11.80 4.38 4.01
C PHE A 162 -10.72 5.23 4.68
N MET A 163 -9.55 4.61 4.87
CA MET A 163 -8.35 5.29 5.31
C MET A 163 -7.57 5.75 4.09
N SER A 164 -7.18 7.02 4.05
CA SER A 164 -6.44 7.64 2.94
C SER A 164 -5.23 6.81 2.50
N GLY A 165 -5.06 6.68 1.18
CA GLY A 165 -3.97 5.95 0.55
C GLY A 165 -2.58 6.36 1.04
N TRP A 166 -2.33 7.60 1.48
CA TRP A 166 -0.99 8.03 1.88
C TRP A 166 -0.35 7.15 2.95
N CYS A 167 -1.14 6.73 3.95
CA CYS A 167 -0.68 5.79 4.97
C CYS A 167 -1.86 5.21 5.78
N TYR A 168 -1.97 3.89 5.82
CA TYR A 168 -2.91 3.18 6.68
C TYR A 168 -2.36 1.84 7.16
N THR A 169 -2.89 1.36 8.28
CA THR A 169 -2.41 0.17 8.98
C THR A 169 -3.54 -0.79 9.28
N LEU A 170 -3.34 -2.06 8.98
CA LEU A 170 -4.22 -3.15 9.36
C LEU A 170 -3.56 -3.96 10.48
N SER A 171 -4.33 -4.44 11.46
CA SER A 171 -3.85 -5.55 12.29
C SER A 171 -3.71 -6.80 11.43
N ARG A 172 -2.86 -7.72 11.88
CA ARG A 172 -2.52 -8.94 11.13
C ARG A 172 -3.75 -9.74 10.68
N ASP A 173 -4.74 -9.89 11.55
CA ASP A 173 -5.98 -10.63 11.28
C ASP A 173 -6.88 -9.93 10.27
N VAL A 174 -6.90 -8.60 10.25
CA VAL A 174 -7.62 -7.81 9.23
C VAL A 174 -6.92 -7.93 7.88
N ALA A 175 -5.59 -7.86 7.86
CA ALA A 175 -4.81 -8.09 6.64
C ALA A 175 -5.01 -9.52 6.10
N GLU A 176 -5.04 -10.53 6.98
CA GLU A 176 -5.35 -11.91 6.64
C GLU A 176 -6.74 -12.06 6.00
N ALA A 177 -7.76 -11.43 6.59
CA ALA A 177 -9.12 -11.46 6.08
C ALA A 177 -9.22 -10.83 4.68
N LEU A 178 -8.53 -9.71 4.45
CA LEU A 178 -8.43 -9.07 3.13
C LEU A 178 -7.84 -10.04 2.10
N VAL A 179 -6.67 -10.63 2.39
CA VAL A 179 -5.94 -11.43 1.40
C VAL A 179 -6.55 -12.82 1.17
N SER A 180 -7.32 -13.31 2.15
CA SER A 180 -8.07 -14.56 2.07
C SER A 180 -9.33 -14.47 1.21
N TYR A 181 -9.79 -13.25 0.86
CA TYR A 181 -10.97 -13.06 0.02
C TYR A 181 -10.66 -13.49 -1.43
N LYS A 182 -11.14 -14.68 -1.81
CA LYS A 182 -10.84 -15.32 -3.10
C LYS A 182 -11.16 -14.46 -4.33
N PRO A 183 -12.30 -13.73 -4.40
CA PRO A 183 -12.58 -12.85 -5.54
C PRO A 183 -11.54 -11.74 -5.69
N LEU A 184 -11.10 -11.12 -4.60
CA LEU A 184 -10.04 -10.10 -4.65
C LEU A 184 -8.70 -10.72 -5.09
N ARG A 185 -8.34 -11.89 -4.53
CA ARG A 185 -7.15 -12.63 -4.96
C ARG A 185 -7.17 -12.92 -6.46
N ARG A 186 -8.31 -13.35 -6.99
CA ARG A 186 -8.46 -13.63 -8.42
C ARG A 186 -8.12 -12.41 -9.26
N LEU A 187 -8.67 -11.24 -8.93
CA LEU A 187 -8.41 -10.00 -9.68
C LEU A 187 -6.95 -9.53 -9.58
N ALA A 188 -6.30 -9.73 -8.42
CA ALA A 188 -4.91 -9.38 -8.26
C ALA A 188 -3.97 -10.15 -9.21
N TYR A 189 -4.29 -11.41 -9.55
CA TYR A 189 -3.48 -12.21 -10.48
C TYR A 189 -4.04 -12.27 -11.91
N LEU A 190 -5.23 -11.72 -12.16
CA LEU A 190 -5.85 -11.66 -13.48
C LEU A 190 -5.28 -10.47 -14.28
N PRO A 191 -4.83 -10.66 -15.54
CA PRO A 191 -4.48 -9.55 -16.42
C PRO A 191 -5.67 -8.61 -16.62
N TYR A 192 -5.40 -7.30 -16.59
CA TYR A 192 -6.43 -6.30 -16.84
C TYR A 192 -6.69 -6.17 -18.35
N SER A 193 -7.95 -6.00 -18.71
CA SER A 193 -8.38 -5.59 -20.04
C SER A 193 -9.66 -4.76 -19.95
N LYS A 194 -9.95 -3.96 -20.96
CA LYS A 194 -11.15 -3.09 -20.97
C LYS A 194 -12.45 -3.87 -20.98
N GLU A 195 -12.46 -5.03 -21.63
CA GLU A 195 -13.62 -5.94 -21.68
C GLU A 195 -13.99 -6.48 -20.30
N ARG A 196 -13.04 -6.48 -19.35
CA ARG A 196 -13.24 -6.94 -17.97
C ARG A 196 -13.33 -5.81 -16.95
N ASP A 197 -13.34 -4.54 -17.38
CA ASP A 197 -13.26 -3.38 -16.48
C ASP A 197 -14.36 -3.40 -15.40
N GLU A 198 -15.55 -3.91 -15.74
CA GLU A 198 -16.65 -4.07 -14.79
C GLU A 198 -16.31 -5.02 -13.63
N GLU A 199 -15.62 -6.15 -13.90
CA GLU A 199 -15.19 -7.08 -12.84
C GLU A 199 -14.26 -6.38 -11.83
N PHE A 200 -13.37 -5.52 -12.32
CA PHE A 200 -12.45 -4.73 -11.49
C PHE A 200 -13.19 -3.63 -10.73
N ALA A 201 -14.10 -2.90 -11.37
CA ALA A 201 -14.85 -1.83 -10.75
C ALA A 201 -15.78 -2.30 -9.62
N LEU A 202 -16.37 -3.50 -9.73
CA LEU A 202 -17.24 -4.07 -8.70
C LEU A 202 -16.56 -4.22 -7.33
N LEU A 203 -15.26 -4.53 -7.31
CA LEU A 203 -14.45 -4.56 -6.09
C LEU A 203 -13.66 -3.27 -5.85
N ARG A 204 -14.01 -2.18 -6.56
CA ARG A 204 -13.37 -0.85 -6.44
C ARG A 204 -11.88 -0.87 -6.76
N PHE A 205 -11.45 -1.80 -7.62
CA PHE A 205 -10.04 -2.08 -7.90
C PHE A 205 -9.29 -0.95 -8.64
N HIS A 206 -9.95 0.17 -8.93
CA HIS A 206 -9.31 1.39 -9.47
C HIS A 206 -8.96 2.43 -8.39
N SER A 207 -9.12 2.09 -7.11
CA SER A 207 -8.68 2.92 -5.98
C SER A 207 -8.32 1.95 -4.85
N GLU A 208 -7.04 1.78 -4.57
CA GLU A 208 -6.57 0.70 -3.71
C GLU A 208 -7.05 0.85 -2.26
N ASP A 209 -7.17 2.08 -1.79
CA ASP A 209 -7.64 2.43 -0.46
C ASP A 209 -9.15 2.19 -0.30
N VAL A 210 -9.94 2.59 -1.29
CA VAL A 210 -11.39 2.29 -1.36
C VAL A 210 -11.61 0.79 -1.52
N MET A 211 -10.80 0.09 -2.33
CA MET A 211 -10.84 -1.37 -2.50
C MET A 211 -10.64 -2.09 -1.16
N VAL A 212 -9.61 -1.72 -0.38
CA VAL A 212 -9.36 -2.33 0.94
C VAL A 212 -10.57 -2.15 1.84
N ALA A 213 -11.10 -0.93 1.94
CA ALA A 213 -12.27 -0.66 2.78
C ALA A 213 -13.51 -1.41 2.30
N TRP A 214 -13.82 -1.36 1.00
CA TRP A 214 -14.98 -2.02 0.42
C TRP A 214 -14.97 -3.53 0.67
N VAL A 215 -13.83 -4.18 0.42
CA VAL A 215 -13.71 -5.62 0.61
C VAL A 215 -13.87 -6.00 2.08
N LEU A 216 -13.21 -5.28 3.00
CA LEU A 216 -13.32 -5.59 4.42
C LEU A 216 -14.74 -5.35 4.98
N GLU A 217 -15.38 -4.25 4.58
CA GLU A 217 -16.69 -3.84 5.10
C GLU A 217 -17.86 -4.57 4.47
N LYS A 218 -17.88 -4.68 3.13
CA LYS A 218 -19.07 -5.06 2.37
C LYS A 218 -19.02 -6.51 1.91
N GLU A 219 -17.85 -6.96 1.48
CA GLU A 219 -17.65 -8.29 0.92
C GLU A 219 -17.39 -9.33 2.03
N VAL A 220 -16.30 -9.12 2.78
CA VAL A 220 -15.89 -9.99 3.88
C VAL A 220 -16.76 -9.76 5.12
N LYS A 221 -17.22 -8.52 5.33
CA LYS A 221 -17.99 -8.10 6.52
C LYS A 221 -17.25 -8.46 7.81
N TYR A 222 -15.96 -8.11 7.87
CA TYR A 222 -15.10 -8.46 9.00
C TYR A 222 -15.65 -7.88 10.33
N GLN A 223 -15.73 -8.72 11.37
CA GLN A 223 -16.22 -8.31 12.69
C GLN A 223 -15.40 -8.94 13.83
N PRO A 224 -15.09 -8.18 14.91
CA PRO A 224 -15.25 -6.73 15.01
C PRO A 224 -14.13 -5.99 14.25
N MET A 225 -14.50 -4.99 13.45
CA MET A 225 -13.54 -4.03 12.87
C MET A 225 -13.60 -2.70 13.64
N VAL A 226 -12.45 -2.26 14.12
CA VAL A 226 -12.26 -1.04 14.90
C VAL A 226 -11.47 -0.03 14.06
N TYR A 227 -12.13 1.06 13.72
CA TYR A 227 -11.52 2.17 13.00
C TYR A 227 -10.80 3.10 13.97
N VAL A 228 -9.49 3.19 13.83
CA VAL A 228 -8.66 4.11 14.61
C VAL A 228 -8.33 5.31 13.72
N LYS A 229 -9.04 6.40 13.95
CA LYS A 229 -8.84 7.64 13.19
C LYS A 229 -7.58 8.34 13.69
N VAL A 230 -6.63 8.58 12.80
CA VAL A 230 -5.49 9.45 13.08
C VAL A 230 -5.71 10.79 12.40
N LEU A 231 -5.54 11.87 13.17
CA LEU A 231 -5.41 13.22 12.62
C LEU A 231 -4.12 13.29 11.79
N PRO A 232 -4.01 14.19 10.81
CA PRO A 232 -2.82 14.25 9.96
C PRO A 232 -1.55 14.46 10.80
N PHE A 233 -0.75 13.39 10.91
CA PHE A 233 0.63 13.43 11.42
C PHE A 233 1.66 13.59 10.29
N ILE A 234 1.16 13.72 9.05
CA ILE A 234 1.90 13.77 7.80
C ILE A 234 1.83 15.24 7.33
N SER A 235 2.98 15.91 7.27
CA SER A 235 3.13 17.11 6.43
C SER A 235 3.38 16.65 5.01
N MET A 236 2.61 17.16 4.05
CA MET A 236 2.99 17.11 2.64
C MET A 236 4.13 18.09 2.38
#